data_AF-A0A699XR08-F1
#
_entry.id   AF-A0A699XR08-F1
#
_cell.length_a   1.000
_cell.length_b   1.000
_cell.length_c   1.000
_cell.angle_alpha   90.00
_cell.angle_beta   90.00
_cell.angle_gamma   90.00
#
_symmetry.space_group_name_H-M   'P 1'
#
loop_
_entity.id
_entity.type
_entity.pdbx_description
1 polymer ?
#
loop_
_entity_poly.entity_id
_entity_poly.type
_entity_poly.pdbx_seq_one_letter_code
_entity_poly.pdbx_strand_id
1 'polypeptide(L)' 'VSKSAEEAAEHFGWMARFAGLDMAASSALTQQRLGWQPTHVGLLADLEHGDYFAGK' A
#
# COMPACT_ATOMS: atom_id res chain seq x y z
N VAL A 1 10.04 11.33 5.28
CA VAL A 1 11.31 10.95 5.92
C VAL A 1 11.16 9.53 6.46
N SER A 2 12.10 8.65 6.17
CA SER A 2 12.08 7.26 6.68
C SER A 2 12.58 7.21 8.13
N LYS A 3 12.06 6.26 8.92
CA LYS A 3 12.37 6.05 10.34
C LYS A 3 13.15 4.76 10.57
N SER A 4 13.91 4.66 11.67
CA SER A 4 14.44 3.37 12.14
C SER A 4 13.32 2.42 12.57
N ALA A 5 13.65 1.14 12.79
CA ALA A 5 12.67 0.17 13.29
C ALA A 5 12.14 0.55 14.69
N GLU A 6 13.01 1.04 15.56
CA GLU A 6 12.65 1.50 16.91
C GLU A 6 11.76 2.74 16.87
N GLU A 7 12.13 3.74 16.05
CA GLU A 7 11.34 4.95 15.86
C GLU A 7 9.99 4.65 15.20
N ALA A 8 9.93 3.67 14.30
CA ALA A 8 8.68 3.20 13.71
C ALA A 8 7.81 2.50 14.75
N ALA A 9 8.38 1.68 15.64
CA ALA A 9 7.62 1.03 16.70
C ALA A 9 6.96 2.04 17.66
N GLU A 10 7.69 3.09 18.06
CA GLU A 10 7.13 4.18 18.87
C GLU A 10 6.07 4.97 18.08
N HIS A 11 6.33 5.26 16.81
CA HIS A 11 5.41 6.00 15.95
C HIS A 11 4.06 5.30 15.75
N PHE A 12 4.08 3.99 15.51
CA PHE A 12 2.89 3.20 15.24
C PHE A 12 2.24 2.63 16.53
N GLY A 13 2.94 2.65 17.67
CA GLY A 13 2.41 2.23 18.96
C GLY A 13 1.83 0.80 18.92
N TRP A 14 0.57 0.65 19.33
CA TRP A 14 -0.10 -0.67 19.35
C TRP A 14 -0.19 -1.32 17.95
N MET A 15 -0.14 -0.53 16.87
CA MET A 15 -0.17 -1.01 15.49
C MET A 15 1.18 -1.47 14.95
N ALA A 16 2.28 -1.20 15.67
CA ALA A 16 3.63 -1.49 15.18
C ALA A 16 3.81 -2.93 14.71
N ARG A 17 3.19 -3.88 15.41
CA ARG A 17 3.24 -5.31 15.05
C ARG A 17 2.59 -5.62 13.72
N PHE A 18 1.54 -4.91 13.33
CA PHE A 18 0.85 -5.12 12.05
C PHE A 18 1.53 -4.35 10.91
N ALA A 19 1.93 -3.11 11.18
CA ALA A 19 2.62 -2.26 10.21
C ALA A 19 3.99 -2.82 9.78
N GLY A 20 4.65 -3.60 10.65
CA GLY A 20 5.92 -4.25 10.35
C GLY A 20 5.81 -5.62 9.66
N LEU A 21 4.61 -6.15 9.42
CA LEU A 21 4.45 -7.43 8.72
C LEU A 21 4.65 -7.25 7.21
N ASP A 22 5.38 -8.17 6.61
CA ASP A 22 5.39 -8.32 5.15
C ASP A 22 4.10 -9.02 4.70
N MET A 23 3.14 -8.23 4.24
CA MET A 23 1.81 -8.69 3.84
C MET A 23 1.64 -8.59 2.33
N ALA A 24 2.24 -9.53 1.60
CA ALA A 24 2.01 -9.67 0.17
C ALA A 24 0.51 -9.86 -0.11
N ALA A 25 -0.07 -8.99 -0.95
CA ALA A 25 -1.49 -8.99 -1.28
C ALA A 25 -1.72 -9.19 -2.78
N SER A 26 -2.84 -9.83 -3.13
CA SER A 26 -3.30 -10.01 -4.51
C SER A 26 -4.81 -9.74 -4.59
N SER A 27 -5.24 -9.20 -5.73
CA SER A 27 -6.66 -8.94 -6.01
C SER A 27 -7.37 -10.09 -6.72
N ALA A 28 -6.67 -11.18 -7.07
CA ALA A 28 -7.19 -12.26 -7.91
C ALA A 28 -8.50 -12.87 -7.37
N LEU A 29 -8.58 -13.12 -6.06
CA LEU A 29 -9.76 -13.71 -5.44
C LEU A 29 -10.97 -12.76 -5.46
N THR A 30 -10.74 -11.46 -5.29
CA THR A 30 -11.78 -10.44 -5.37
C THR A 30 -12.35 -10.37 -6.79
N GLN A 31 -11.48 -10.39 -7.81
CA GLN A 31 -11.90 -10.41 -9.21
C GLN A 31 -12.72 -11.67 -9.54
N GLN A 32 -12.27 -12.85 -9.10
CA GLN A 32 -12.99 -14.11 -9.31
C GLN A 32 -14.38 -14.11 -8.66
N ARG A 33 -14.47 -13.64 -7.42
CA ARG A 33 -15.72 -13.70 -6.64
C ARG A 33 -16.75 -12.67 -7.07
N LEU A 34 -16.29 -11.48 -7.43
CA LEU A 34 -17.17 -10.35 -7.69
C LEU A 34 -17.34 -10.04 -9.18
N GLY A 35 -16.58 -10.71 -10.06
CA GLY A 35 -16.48 -10.34 -11.47
C GLY A 35 -15.87 -8.95 -11.68
N TRP A 36 -15.28 -8.37 -10.64
CA TRP A 36 -14.66 -7.05 -10.70
C TRP A 36 -13.38 -7.09 -11.53
N GLN A 37 -13.14 -6.03 -12.29
CA GLN A 37 -11.94 -5.84 -13.11
C GLN A 37 -11.37 -4.45 -12.83
N PRO A 38 -10.05 -4.31 -12.55
CA PRO A 38 -9.40 -3.01 -12.43
C PRO A 38 -9.52 -2.23 -13.75
N THR A 39 -9.91 -0.96 -13.69
CA THR A 39 -10.12 -0.10 -14.88
C THR A 39 -9.02 0.92 -15.10
N HIS A 40 -8.13 1.09 -14.12
CA HIS A 40 -7.04 2.06 -14.14
C HIS A 40 -5.69 1.37 -14.12
N VAL A 41 -4.64 2.12 -14.43
CA VAL A 41 -3.25 1.65 -14.33
C VAL A 41 -2.93 1.20 -12.90
N GLY A 42 -1.98 0.28 -12.76
CA GLY A 42 -1.54 -0.15 -11.44
C GLY A 42 -0.80 0.96 -10.70
N LEU A 43 -0.80 0.89 -9.36
CA LEU A 43 -0.17 1.90 -8.49
C LEU A 43 1.29 2.21 -8.87
N LEU A 44 2.09 1.21 -9.22
CA LEU A 44 3.49 1.45 -9.59
C LEU A 44 3.62 2.28 -10.86
N ALA A 45 2.83 1.98 -11.89
CA ALA A 45 2.80 2.78 -13.11
C ALA A 45 2.25 4.19 -12.84
N ASP A 46 1.30 4.33 -11.92
CA ASP A 46 0.76 5.63 -11.52
C ASP A 46 1.82 6.49 -10.81
N LEU A 47 2.59 5.90 -9.90
CA LEU A 47 3.71 6.57 -9.20
C LEU A 47 4.81 7.04 -10.16
N GLU A 48 5.07 6.31 -11.24
CA GLU A 48 6.07 6.66 -12.25
C GLU A 48 5.73 7.95 -13.02
N HIS A 49 4.44 8.31 -13.15
CA HIS A 49 4.02 9.55 -13.79
C HIS A 49 4.34 10.80 -12.92
N GLY A 50 4.58 10.62 -11.61
CA GLY A 50 5.06 11.66 -10.70
C GLY A 50 3.99 12.66 -10.22
N ASP A 51 2.76 12.57 -10.72
CA ASP A 51 1.61 13.37 -10.33
C ASP A 51 0.74 12.71 -9.24
N TYR A 52 0.99 11.44 -8.90
CA TYR A 52 0.24 10.68 -7.89
C TYR A 52 0.07 11.42 -6.54
N PHE A 53 1.12 12.11 -6.08
CA PHE A 53 1.10 12.90 -4.84
C PHE A 53 0.93 14.41 -5.06
N ALA A 54 0.85 14.84 -6.33
CA ALA A 54 0.55 16.22 -6.67
C ALA A 54 -0.95 16.43 -6.47
N GLY A 55 -1.37 16.58 -5.21
CA GLY A 55 -2.73 17.02 -4.88
C GLY A 55 -3.06 18.25 -5.72
N LYS A 56 -4.23 18.23 -6.35
CA LYS A 56 -4.77 19.44 -7.00
C LYS A 56 -5.05 20.52 -5.98
#